data_AF-A0A960I8S9-F1
#
_entry.id   AF-A0A960I8S9-F1
#
_cell.length_a   1.000
_cell.length_b   1.000
_cell.length_c   1.000
_cell.angle_alpha   90.00
_cell.angle_beta   90.00
_cell.angle_gamma   90.00
#
_symmetry.space_group_name_H-M   'P 1'
#
loop_
_entity.id
_entity.type
_entity.pdbx_description
1 polymer ?
#
loop_
_entity_poly.entity_id
_entity_poly.type
_entity_poly.pdbx_seq_one_letter_code
_entity_poly.pdbx_strand_id
1 'polypeptide(L)'
;MGHDDRHRPNADVAVCTGSSCRRRDEHVQLLERLGEANLRPLGFGCADICTGPVLVVTPPDGSPVVLRRVRSPKARRDVVRLARGRALSERLRRREVRGSKAAKAIRKVRRARAAKG
;
A
#
# COMPACT_ATOMS: atom_id res chain seq x y z
N MET A 1 -21.38 16.49 -25.04
CA MET A 1 -20.99 16.45 -23.60
C MET A 1 -20.82 14.99 -23.20
N GLY A 2 -19.64 14.42 -23.38
CA GLY A 2 -19.34 13.05 -22.96
C GLY A 2 -18.36 13.11 -21.80
N HIS A 3 -18.83 12.83 -20.58
CA HIS A 3 -17.93 12.62 -19.45
C HIS A 3 -17.27 11.25 -19.65
N ASP A 4 -16.06 11.26 -20.20
CA ASP A 4 -15.17 10.10 -20.20
C ASP A 4 -14.67 9.86 -18.77
N ASP A 5 -15.47 9.10 -18.01
CA ASP A 5 -15.16 8.66 -16.64
C ASP A 5 -14.23 7.44 -16.63
N ARG A 6 -13.45 7.21 -17.69
CA ARG A 6 -12.79 5.92 -17.98
C ARG A 6 -11.27 5.90 -17.81
N HIS A 7 -10.69 6.74 -16.96
CA HIS A 7 -9.37 6.44 -16.39
C HIS A 7 -9.01 7.33 -15.20
N ARG A 8 -9.86 7.43 -14.17
CA ARG A 8 -9.34 7.90 -12.89
C ARG A 8 -8.37 6.81 -12.42
N PRO A 9 -7.05 7.08 -12.27
CA PRO A 9 -6.13 6.07 -11.79
C PRO A 9 -6.58 5.69 -10.39
N ASN A 10 -7.29 4.57 -10.28
CA ASN A 10 -7.73 4.04 -9.02
C ASN A 10 -6.46 3.79 -8.23
N ALA A 11 -6.35 4.48 -7.10
CA ALA A 11 -5.16 4.34 -6.30
C ALA A 11 -5.03 2.89 -5.84
N ASP A 12 -3.84 2.37 -6.08
CA ASP A 12 -3.55 0.99 -5.82
C ASP A 12 -2.85 0.83 -4.49
N VAL A 13 -3.29 -0.17 -3.74
CA VAL A 13 -2.61 -0.60 -2.52
C VAL A 13 -2.08 -2.00 -2.76
N ALA A 14 -0.81 -2.24 -2.45
CA ALA A 14 -0.22 -3.57 -2.46
C ALA A 14 0.33 -3.90 -1.08
N VAL A 15 0.04 -5.09 -0.58
CA VAL A 15 0.41 -5.53 0.78
C VAL A 15 1.36 -6.72 0.72
N CYS A 16 2.43 -6.65 1.50
CA CYS A 16 3.42 -7.71 1.60
C CYS A 16 2.82 -8.94 2.30
N THR A 17 2.84 -10.09 1.63
CA THR A 17 2.30 -11.36 2.13
C THR A 17 3.36 -12.26 2.76
N GLY A 18 4.58 -11.76 2.95
CA GLY A 18 5.66 -12.48 3.63
C GLY A 18 5.22 -12.97 5.02
N SER A 19 5.72 -14.12 5.45
CA SER A 19 5.33 -14.81 6.70
C SER A 19 5.32 -13.88 7.92
N SER A 20 6.36 -13.05 8.10
CA SER A 20 6.45 -12.08 9.20
C SER A 20 5.42 -10.95 9.16
N CYS A 21 4.84 -10.66 7.99
CA CYS A 21 3.73 -9.72 7.84
C CYS A 21 2.40 -10.44 8.07
N ARG A 22 2.20 -11.61 7.44
CA ARG A 22 0.93 -12.36 7.47
C ARG A 22 0.56 -12.87 8.86
N ARG A 23 1.55 -13.26 9.68
CA ARG A 23 1.33 -13.80 11.04
C ARG A 23 0.94 -12.76 12.09
N ARG A 24 0.79 -11.48 11.73
CA ARG A 24 0.41 -10.41 12.68
C ARG A 24 -1.06 -10.05 12.51
N ASP A 25 -1.78 -9.91 13.61
CA ASP A 25 -3.17 -9.42 13.61
C ASP A 25 -3.29 -8.06 12.91
N GLU A 26 -2.28 -7.20 13.04
CA GLU A 26 -2.28 -5.89 12.36
C GLU A 26 -2.34 -6.00 10.82
N HIS A 27 -1.92 -7.13 10.23
CA HIS A 27 -2.06 -7.37 8.79
C HIS A 27 -3.51 -7.65 8.42
N VAL A 28 -4.22 -8.49 9.19
CA VAL A 28 -5.66 -8.73 8.99
C VAL A 28 -6.44 -7.43 9.15
N GLN A 29 -6.19 -6.70 10.25
CA GLN A 29 -6.83 -5.40 10.50
C GLN A 29 -6.53 -4.34 9.43
N LEU A 30 -5.36 -4.42 8.77
CA LEU A 30 -5.04 -3.57 7.64
C LEU A 30 -5.88 -3.94 6.42
N LEU A 31 -5.99 -5.22 6.09
CA LEU A 31 -6.79 -5.69 4.96
C LEU A 31 -8.27 -5.39 5.17
N GLU A 32 -8.81 -5.62 6.36
CA GLU A 32 -10.19 -5.26 6.72
C GLU A 32 -10.42 -3.76 6.52
N ARG A 33 -9.51 -2.92 7.02
CA ARG A 33 -9.64 -1.47 6.88
C ARG A 33 -9.61 -0.98 5.43
N LEU A 34 -8.84 -1.67 4.57
CA LEU A 34 -8.81 -1.40 3.14
C LEU A 34 -10.13 -1.87 2.49
N GLY A 35 -10.65 -3.03 2.87
CA GLY A 35 -11.93 -3.56 2.43
C GLY A 35 -13.11 -2.66 2.78
N GLU A 36 -13.19 -2.18 4.03
CA GLU A 36 -14.18 -1.17 4.47
C GLU A 36 -14.14 0.10 3.61
N ALA A 37 -12.97 0.43 3.06
CA ALA A 37 -12.77 1.59 2.21
C ALA A 37 -13.03 1.34 0.72
N ASN A 38 -13.52 0.14 0.35
CA ASN A 38 -13.66 -0.38 -1.02
C ASN A 38 -12.33 -0.45 -1.80
N LEU A 39 -11.20 -0.61 -1.10
CA LEU A 39 -9.90 -0.83 -1.71
C LEU A 39 -9.58 -2.33 -1.72
N ARG A 40 -9.21 -2.87 -2.89
CA ARG A 40 -8.82 -4.27 -3.05
C ARG A 40 -7.30 -4.37 -3.14
N PRO A 41 -6.60 -4.66 -2.02
CA PRO A 41 -5.15 -4.68 -2.05
C PRO A 41 -4.60 -5.86 -2.86
N LEU A 42 -3.57 -5.58 -3.66
CA LEU A 42 -2.76 -6.62 -4.31
C LEU A 42 -1.78 -7.23 -3.30
N GLY A 43 -1.87 -8.54 -3.07
CA GLY A 43 -0.81 -9.26 -2.38
C GLY A 43 0.46 -9.34 -3.23
N PHE A 44 1.63 -9.03 -2.66
CA PHE A 44 2.93 -9.28 -3.27
C PHE A 44 3.88 -10.00 -2.31
N GLY A 45 4.89 -10.69 -2.86
CA GLY A 45 5.84 -11.47 -2.07
C GLY A 45 6.65 -10.65 -1.05
N CYS A 46 7.46 -11.31 -0.23
CA CYS A 46 8.21 -10.67 0.86
C CYS A 46 8.97 -9.42 0.37
N ALA A 47 8.81 -8.29 1.05
CA ALA A 47 9.49 -7.03 0.72
C ALA A 47 10.96 -6.95 1.18
N ASP A 48 11.46 -7.96 1.90
CA ASP A 48 12.77 -7.92 2.61
C ASP A 48 12.86 -6.76 3.63
N ILE A 49 11.70 -6.26 4.06
CA ILE A 49 11.55 -5.22 5.08
C ILE A 49 10.91 -5.89 6.30
N CYS A 50 11.76 -6.41 7.18
CA CYS A 50 11.33 -6.99 8.44
C CYS A 50 10.73 -5.90 9.35
N THR A 51 9.84 -6.27 10.27
CA THR A 51 8.99 -5.40 11.11
C THR A 51 7.69 -4.91 10.46
N GLY A 52 6.98 -5.79 9.76
CA GLY A 52 5.69 -5.51 9.14
C GLY A 52 4.56 -5.03 10.08
N PRO A 53 3.38 -4.73 9.51
CA PRO A 53 3.01 -4.88 8.09
C PRO A 53 3.69 -3.86 7.16
N VAL A 54 3.96 -4.29 5.92
CA VAL A 54 4.59 -3.50 4.85
C VAL A 54 3.63 -3.40 3.68
N LEU A 55 3.51 -2.22 3.10
CA LEU A 55 2.68 -1.98 1.93
C LEU A 55 3.29 -0.95 0.98
N VAL A 56 2.82 -0.95 -0.25
CA VAL A 56 3.08 0.08 -1.26
C VAL A 56 1.75 0.71 -1.63
N VAL A 57 1.65 2.03 -1.52
CA VAL A 57 0.50 2.80 -1.98
C VAL A 57 0.92 3.55 -3.23
N THR A 58 0.20 3.39 -4.32
CA THR A 58 0.35 4.22 -5.52
C THR A 58 -0.85 5.16 -5.54
N PRO A 59 -0.72 6.41 -5.07
CA PRO A 59 -1.82 7.36 -5.11
C PRO A 59 -2.13 7.75 -6.57
N PRO A 60 -3.22 8.50 -6.81
CA PRO A 60 -3.64 8.88 -8.17
C PRO A 60 -2.61 9.71 -8.95
N ASP A 61 -1.68 10.40 -8.27
CA ASP A 61 -0.58 11.13 -8.90
C ASP A 61 0.51 10.20 -9.48
N GLY A 62 0.43 8.89 -9.18
CA GLY A 62 1.34 7.89 -9.71
C GLY A 62 2.64 7.71 -8.94
N SER A 63 2.92 8.49 -7.88
CA SER A 63 4.15 8.37 -7.09
C SER A 63 4.03 7.29 -6.01
N PRO A 64 4.63 6.09 -6.18
CA PRO A 64 4.47 5.02 -5.21
C PRO A 64 5.21 5.32 -3.90
N VAL A 65 4.52 5.13 -2.78
CA VAL A 65 5.05 5.28 -1.43
C VAL A 65 5.10 3.92 -0.74
N VAL A 66 6.29 3.56 -0.23
CA VAL A 66 6.48 2.31 0.53
C VAL A 66 6.42 2.60 2.03
N LEU A 67 5.55 1.90 2.75
CA LEU A 67 5.30 2.11 4.17
C LEU A 67 5.56 0.82 4.96
N ARG A 68 6.17 0.96 6.14
CA ARG A 68 6.36 -0.14 7.11
C ARG A 68 5.72 0.17 8.46
N ARG A 69 5.52 -0.87 9.29
CA ARG A 69 5.02 -0.73 10.68
C ARG A 69 3.67 -0.01 10.75
N VAL A 70 2.76 -0.30 9.83
CA VAL A 70 1.39 0.26 9.82
C VAL A 70 0.50 -0.52 10.79
N ARG A 71 0.78 -0.36 12.09
CA ARG A 71 0.17 -1.15 13.17
C ARG A 71 -0.99 -0.45 13.88
N SER A 72 -0.99 0.87 13.91
CA SER A 72 -1.97 1.64 14.66
C SER A 72 -3.23 1.94 13.82
N PRO A 73 -4.43 1.97 14.42
CA PRO A 73 -5.66 2.35 13.71
C PRO A 73 -5.57 3.71 13.01
N LYS A 74 -4.88 4.69 13.63
CA LYS A 74 -4.63 6.01 13.02
C LYS A 74 -3.74 5.90 11.76
N ALA A 75 -2.72 5.06 11.78
CA ALA A 75 -1.86 4.84 10.63
C ALA A 75 -2.60 4.12 9.49
N ARG A 76 -3.44 3.13 9.79
CA ARG A 76 -4.30 2.47 8.79
C ARG A 76 -5.29 3.45 8.14
N ARG A 77 -5.90 4.34 8.93
CA ARG A 77 -6.74 5.42 8.40
C ARG A 77 -5.97 6.37 7.49
N ASP A 78 -4.75 6.75 7.85
CA ASP A 78 -3.91 7.59 7.01
C ASP A 78 -3.55 6.91 5.68
N VAL A 79 -3.34 5.59 5.67
CA VAL A 79 -3.11 4.82 4.43
C VAL A 79 -4.30 4.92 3.49
N VAL A 80 -5.52 4.76 4.00
CA VAL A 80 -6.74 4.90 3.19
C VAL A 80 -6.86 6.32 2.62
N ARG A 81 -6.53 7.35 3.41
CA ARG A 81 -6.52 8.74 2.94
C ARG A 81 -5.49 8.96 1.83
N LEU A 82 -4.27 8.42 2.01
CA LEU A 82 -3.22 8.49 0.99
C LEU A 82 -3.66 7.79 -0.30
N ALA A 83 -4.23 6.59 -0.21
CA ALA A 83 -4.80 5.91 -1.37
C ALA A 83 -5.88 6.79 -2.02
N ARG A 84 -6.73 7.49 -1.26
CA ARG A 84 -7.72 8.41 -1.85
C ARG A 84 -7.13 9.74 -2.37
N GLY A 85 -5.82 9.83 -2.58
CA GLY A 85 -5.14 11.00 -3.13
C GLY A 85 -4.93 12.14 -2.15
N ARG A 86 -5.07 11.90 -0.83
CA ARG A 86 -4.66 12.89 0.17
C ARG A 86 -3.14 12.85 0.36
N ALA A 87 -2.58 13.97 0.80
CA ALA A 87 -1.15 14.08 1.07
C ALA A 87 -0.68 13.08 2.14
N LEU A 88 0.58 12.68 2.03
CA LEU A 88 1.24 11.82 2.99
C LEU A 88 1.32 12.48 4.38
N SER A 89 0.64 11.91 5.37
CA SER A 89 0.67 12.43 6.74
C SER A 89 2.07 12.34 7.36
N GLU A 90 2.40 13.21 8.31
CA GLU A 90 3.68 13.15 9.02
C GLU A 90 3.90 11.78 9.69
N ARG A 91 2.82 11.19 10.21
CA ARG A 91 2.83 9.85 10.79
C ARG A 91 3.28 8.79 9.78
N LEU A 92 2.83 8.89 8.53
CA LEU A 92 3.25 7.99 7.47
C LEU A 92 4.64 8.32 6.94
N ARG A 93 5.05 9.59 6.89
CA ARG A 93 6.43 9.99 6.55
C ARG A 93 7.47 9.30 7.43
N ARG A 94 7.24 9.24 8.74
CA ARG A 94 8.13 8.51 9.69
C ARG A 94 8.18 6.99 9.46
N ARG A 95 7.23 6.45 8.70
CA ARG A 95 7.08 5.04 8.34
C ARG A 95 7.46 4.76 6.90
N GLU A 96 7.81 5.80 6.15
CA GLU A 96 8.23 5.70 4.77
C GLU A 96 9.56 4.95 4.69
N VAL A 97 9.65 4.04 3.75
CA VAL A 97 10.89 3.36 3.38
C VAL A 97 11.40 4.03 2.12
N ARG A 98 12.68 4.38 2.12
CA ARG A 98 13.37 5.04 1.00
C ARG A 98 14.55 4.20 0.48
N GLY A 99 15.11 4.63 -0.64
CA GLY A 99 16.30 4.02 -1.24
C GLY A 99 16.05 2.65 -1.86
N SER A 100 17.09 1.81 -1.88
CA SER A 100 17.11 0.52 -2.59
C SER A 100 16.01 -0.45 -2.12
N LYS A 101 15.67 -0.46 -0.82
CA LYS A 101 14.59 -1.28 -0.27
C LYS A 101 13.22 -0.87 -0.81
N ALA A 102 12.97 0.43 -0.91
CA ALA A 102 11.75 0.96 -1.50
C ALA A 102 11.66 0.60 -2.99
N ALA A 103 12.73 0.84 -3.73
CA ALA A 103 12.81 0.50 -5.15
C ALA A 103 12.57 -1.00 -5.40
N LYS A 104 13.14 -1.88 -4.56
CA LYS A 104 12.93 -3.33 -4.64
C LYS A 104 11.47 -3.71 -4.39
N ALA A 105 10.83 -3.14 -3.36
CA ALA A 105 9.43 -3.39 -3.07
C ALA A 105 8.52 -2.93 -4.24
N ILE A 106 8.76 -1.74 -4.79
CA ILE A 106 8.02 -1.21 -5.95
C ILE A 106 8.18 -2.13 -7.16
N ARG A 107 9.41 -2.59 -7.46
CA ARG A 107 9.66 -3.56 -8.55
C ARG A 107 8.89 -4.87 -8.34
N LYS A 108 8.84 -5.39 -7.11
CA LYS A 108 8.08 -6.60 -6.78
C LYS A 108 6.58 -6.40 -7.00
N VAL A 109 6.03 -5.25 -6.61
CA VAL A 109 4.63 -4.90 -6.86
C VAL A 109 4.34 -4.82 -8.36
N ARG A 110 5.20 -4.16 -9.14
CA ARG A 110 5.05 -4.09 -10.61
C ARG A 110 5.02 -5.49 -11.24
N ARG A 111 5.91 -6.39 -10.82
CA ARG A 111 5.91 -7.80 -11.28
C ARG A 111 4.63 -8.54 -10.87
N ALA A 112 4.19 -8.39 -9.62
CA ALA A 112 2.98 -9.02 -9.13
C ALA A 112 1.71 -8.53 -9.88
N ARG A 113 1.70 -7.29 -10.36
CA ARG A 113 0.64 -6.77 -11.22
C ARG A 113 0.68 -7.38 -12.61
N ALA A 114 1.87 -7.39 -13.24
CA ALA A 114 2.05 -7.96 -14.57
C ALA A 114 1.72 -9.46 -14.64
N ALA A 115 1.76 -10.18 -13.52
CA ALA A 115 1.36 -11.59 -13.45
C ALA A 115 -0.15 -11.81 -13.20
N LYS A 116 -0.92 -10.75 -12.94
CA LYS A 116 -2.37 -10.80 -12.65
C LYS A 116 -3.25 -10.08 -13.67
N GLY A 117 -2.67 -9.27 -14.54
CA GLY A 117 -3.32 -8.73 -15.73
C GLY A 117 -3.00 -9.62 -16.92
#